data_AF-A0A0M2KBC9-F1
#
_entry.id   AF-A0A0M2KBC9-F1
#
_cell.length_a   1.000
_cell.length_b   1.000
_cell.length_c   1.000
_cell.angle_alpha   90.00
_cell.angle_beta   90.00
_cell.angle_gamma   90.00
#
_symmetry.space_group_name_H-M   'P 1'
#
loop_
_entity.id
_entity.type
_entity.pdbx_description
1 polymer ?
#
loop_
_entity_poly.entity_id
_entity_poly.type
_entity_poly.pdbx_seq_one_letter_code
_entity_poly.pdbx_strand_id
1 'polypeptide(L)' 'MIRAAIKKRKVFPTDDSVRKVIYLAIQSASKKWSMPIQNCRLAMSRFIIEFGDRLSVHL' A
#
# COMPACT_ATOMS: atom_id res chain seq x y z
N MET A 1 9.18 4.45 -6.07
CA MET A 1 10.14 3.34 -5.81
C MET A 1 10.01 2.21 -6.83
N ILE A 2 8.81 1.71 -7.12
CA ILE A 2 8.61 0.59 -8.08
C ILE A 2 9.17 0.90 -9.47
N ARG A 3 8.87 2.07 -10.05
CA ARG A 3 9.46 2.51 -11.34
C ARG A 3 10.99 2.52 -11.33
N ALA A 4 11.60 2.92 -10.22
CA ALA A 4 13.05 2.94 -10.08
C ALA A 4 13.64 1.52 -9.96
N ALA A 5 12.96 0.62 -9.27
CA ALA A 5 13.35 -0.79 -9.15
C ALA A 5 13.34 -1.51 -10.52
N ILE A 6 12.37 -1.17 -11.37
CA ILE A 6 12.21 -1.78 -12.71
C ILE A 6 13.15 -1.12 -13.74
N LYS A 7 13.50 0.17 -13.58
CA LYS A 7 14.34 0.90 -14.56
C LYS A 7 15.71 0.26 -14.81
N LYS A 8 16.27 -0.49 -13.85
CA LYS A 8 17.56 -1.20 -13.99
C LYS A 8 17.48 -2.46 -14.86
N ARG A 9 16.31 -3.06 -15.05
CA ARG A 9 16.10 -4.26 -15.88
C ARG A 9 14.91 -4.03 -16.81
N LYS A 10 15.19 -3.76 -18.09
CA LYS A 10 14.15 -3.55 -19.11
C LYS A 10 13.51 -4.86 -19.60
N VAL A 11 14.21 -5.98 -19.49
CA VAL A 11 13.75 -7.30 -19.92
C VAL A 11 13.86 -8.27 -18.76
N PHE A 12 12.80 -9.05 -18.56
CA PHE A 12 12.73 -10.09 -17.55
C PHE A 12 12.59 -11.45 -18.23
N PRO A 13 13.24 -12.49 -17.71
CA PRO A 13 13.22 -13.83 -18.31
C PRO A 13 11.88 -14.54 -18.14
N THR A 14 11.13 -14.27 -17.05
CA THR A 14 9.82 -14.86 -16.77
C THR A 14 8.92 -13.88 -16.02
N ASP A 15 7.60 -14.04 -16.12
CA ASP A 15 6.62 -13.20 -15.41
C ASP A 15 6.77 -13.26 -13.89
N ASP A 16 7.11 -14.44 -13.34
CA ASP A 16 7.34 -14.60 -11.91
C ASP A 16 8.53 -13.79 -11.40
N SER A 17 9.56 -13.62 -12.24
CA SER A 17 10.70 -12.77 -11.90
C SER A 17 10.30 -11.29 -11.82
N VAL A 18 9.37 -10.83 -12.65
CA VAL A 18 8.79 -9.48 -12.58
C VAL A 18 7.98 -9.31 -11.29
N ARG A 19 7.10 -10.27 -10.99
CA ARG A 19 6.26 -10.27 -9.78
C ARG A 19 7.11 -10.20 -8.51
N LYS A 20 8.20 -10.96 -8.44
CA LYS A 20 9.13 -10.94 -7.31
C LYS A 20 9.76 -9.57 -7.10
N VAL A 21 10.17 -8.89 -8.17
CA VAL A 21 10.75 -7.54 -8.07
C VAL A 21 9.72 -6.52 -7.58
N ILE A 22 8.49 -6.59 -8.09
CA ILE A 22 7.41 -5.70 -7.63
C ILE A 22 7.10 -5.95 -6.15
N TYR A 23 6.97 -7.21 -5.74
CA TYR A 23 6.73 -7.59 -4.35
C TYR A 23 7.79 -7.00 -3.41
N LEU A 24 9.07 -7.18 -3.73
CA LEU A 24 10.18 -6.64 -2.92
C LEU A 24 10.19 -5.11 -2.90
N ALA A 25 9.85 -4.47 -4.02
CA ALA A 25 9.73 -3.01 -4.09
C ALA A 25 8.60 -2.47 -3.21
N ILE A 26 7.45 -3.17 -3.15
CA ILE A 26 6.33 -2.81 -2.26
C ILE A 26 6.72 -3.05 -0.81
N GLN A 27 7.31 -4.19 -0.48
CA GLN A 27 7.72 -4.52 0.89
C GLN A 27 8.73 -3.49 1.43
N SER A 28 9.72 -3.10 0.63
CA SER A 28 10.68 -2.06 1.02
C SER A 28 10.06 -0.67 1.15
N ALA A 29 9.06 -0.33 0.34
CA ALA A 29 8.32 0.92 0.46
C ALA A 29 7.44 0.93 1.73
N SER A 30 6.74 -0.18 1.99
CA SER A 30 5.89 -0.36 3.18
C SER A 30 6.68 -0.18 4.47
N LYS A 31 7.91 -0.71 4.56
CA LYS A 31 8.78 -0.49 5.74
C LYS A 31 9.08 0.98 6.04
N LYS A 32 9.03 1.86 5.03
CA LYS A 32 9.27 3.30 5.17
C LYS A 32 7.99 4.08 5.50
N TRP A 33 6.82 3.46 5.34
CA TRP A 33 5.51 4.04 5.68
C TRP A 33 5.16 3.76 7.14
N SER A 34 6.05 4.16 8.05
CA SER A 34 5.87 4.01 9.50
C SER A 34 5.24 5.24 10.16
N MET A 35 5.06 6.33 9.41
CA MET A 35 4.51 7.57 9.97
C MET A 35 3.01 7.41 10.25
N PRO A 36 2.54 7.75 11.45
CA PRO A 36 1.12 7.72 11.75
C PRO A 36 0.37 8.75 10.89
N ILE A 37 -0.82 8.38 10.43
CA ILE A 37 -1.69 9.27 9.65
C ILE A 37 -2.17 10.39 10.56
N GLN A 38 -1.84 11.64 10.19
CA GLN A 38 -2.28 12.81 10.93
C GLN A 38 -3.80 12.95 10.89
N ASN A 39 -4.39 13.34 12.03
CA ASN A 39 -5.84 13.53 12.18
C ASN A 39 -6.69 12.28 11.87
N CYS A 40 -6.10 11.08 11.91
CA CYS A 40 -6.80 9.82 11.61
C CYS A 40 -8.08 9.65 12.44
N ARG A 41 -8.06 10.06 13.72
CA ARG A 41 -9.24 10.01 14.60
C ARG A 41 -10.40 10.88 14.08
N LEU A 42 -10.13 12.10 13.64
CA LEU A 42 -11.16 13.00 13.11
C LEU A 42 -11.72 12.47 11.78
N ALA A 43 -10.85 11.94 10.92
CA ALA A 43 -11.27 11.28 9.69
C ALA A 43 -12.15 10.06 9.98
N MET A 44 -11.80 9.25 10.99
CA MET A 44 -12.58 8.09 11.39
C MET A 44 -13.98 8.48 11.89
N SER A 45 -14.11 9.57 12.65
CA SER A 45 -15.43 10.09 13.05
C SER A 45 -16.30 10.43 11.85
N ARG A 46 -15.74 10.97 10.77
CA ARG A 46 -16.48 11.25 9.52
C ARG A 46 -16.87 9.95 8.79
N PHE A 47 -15.95 8.99 8.70
CA PHE A 47 -16.24 7.70 8.08
C PHE A 47 -17.32 6.91 8.80
N ILE A 48 -17.37 6.98 10.13
CA ILE A 48 -18.43 6.33 10.93
C ILE A 48 -19.81 6.96 10.62
N ILE A 49 -19.88 8.27 10.42
CA ILE A 49 -21.14 8.96 10.08
C ILE A 49 -21.58 8.61 8.65
N GLU A 50 -20.66 8.64 7.68
CA GLU A 50 -20.98 8.45 6.26
C GLU A 50 -21.16 6.97 5.87
N PHE A 51 -20.45 6.06 6.55
CA PHE A 51 -20.37 4.64 6.19
C PHE A 51 -20.62 3.71 7.39
N GLY A 52 -21.30 4.19 8.42
CA GLY A 52 -21.55 3.45 9.67
C GLY A 52 -22.11 2.04 9.45
N ASP A 53 -23.05 1.89 8.50
CA ASP A 53 -23.68 0.61 8.16
C ASP A 53 -22.70 -0.42 7.57
N ARG A 54 -21.60 0.02 6.96
CA ARG A 54 -20.55 -0.87 6.40
C ARG A 54 -19.46 -1.16 7.42
N LEU A 55 -19.21 -0.22 8.33
CA LEU A 55 -18.18 -0.34 9.36
C LEU A 55 -18.65 -1.19 10.55
N SER A 56 -19.95 -1.28 10.80
CA SER A 56 -20.53 -2.11 11.88
C SER A 56 -20.33 -3.62 11.69
N VAL A 57 -20.04 -4.09 10.47
CA VAL A 57 -19.79 -5.51 10.17
C VAL A 57 -18.33 -5.91 10.48
N HIS A 58 -17.45 -4.94 10.70
CA HIS A 58 -16.00 -5.16 10.85
C HIS A 58 -15.40 -4.55 12.13
N LEU A 59 -16.23 -3.93 12.97
CA LEU A 59 -15.92 -3.49 14.34
C LEU A 59 -16.41 -4.55 15.33
#